data_AF-A0A9D8VGT5-F1
#
_entry.id   AF-A0A9D8VGT5-F1
#
_cell.length_a   1.000
_cell.length_b   1.000
_cell.length_c   1.000
_cell.angle_alpha   90.00
_cell.angle_beta   90.00
_cell.angle_gamma   90.00
#
_symmetry.space_group_name_H-M   'P 1'
#
loop_
_entity.id
_entity.type
_entity.pdbx_description
1 polymer ?
#
loop_
_entity_poly.entity_id
_entity_poly.type
_entity_poly.pdbx_seq_one_letter_code
_entity_poly.pdbx_strand_id
1 'polypeptide(L)'
;MRYTSLLLLVISSLTLTGCFFNNDSTPVYREAEGVVLENGEAVANADIHIRNKFDPGGFSQEPAAPSYTINFSVQIEALYTLSLFRIGSDSVYNTFFEDTLGAGEHSILVPDSLLTNGILGYEVRSNFDMLTSSLFLVNKPDSLLPGSFPLTQTNANGEFTLDPEHLALGRSFTSIAGSFEVKDSLKIYVVQDSTIQAIKPVKFKPNQDNFFEIVVD
;
A
#
# COMPACT_ATOMS: atom_id res chain seq x y z
N MET A 1 -30.38 -20.61 60.60
CA MET A 1 -29.12 -20.54 59.84
C MET A 1 -29.28 -21.23 58.48
N ARG A 2 -29.96 -20.60 57.52
CA ARG A 2 -30.14 -21.14 56.15
C ARG A 2 -30.06 -20.10 55.02
N TYR A 3 -29.81 -18.83 55.35
CA TYR A 3 -29.80 -17.73 54.38
C TYR A 3 -28.41 -17.16 54.08
N THR A 4 -27.37 -17.59 54.81
CA THR A 4 -25.99 -17.12 54.60
C THR A 4 -25.31 -17.77 53.39
N SER A 5 -25.73 -18.98 52.98
CA SER A 5 -25.13 -19.68 51.83
C SER A 5 -25.61 -19.16 50.47
N LEU A 6 -26.78 -18.51 50.42
CA LEU A 6 -27.34 -18.02 49.15
C LEU A 6 -26.72 -16.67 48.73
N LEU A 7 -26.26 -15.87 49.69
CA LEU A 7 -25.69 -14.54 49.42
C LEU A 7 -24.29 -14.60 48.79
N LEU A 8 -23.48 -15.62 49.14
CA LEU A 8 -22.15 -15.82 48.56
C LEU A 8 -22.19 -16.25 47.08
N LEU A 9 -23.28 -16.87 46.63
CA LEU A 9 -23.41 -17.38 45.26
C LEU A 9 -23.84 -16.28 44.27
N VAL A 10 -24.53 -15.24 44.75
CA VAL A 10 -24.91 -14.08 43.94
C VAL A 10 -23.74 -13.11 43.76
N ILE A 11 -22.87 -12.95 44.76
CA ILE A 11 -21.70 -12.06 44.64
C ILE A 11 -20.60 -12.68 43.76
N SER A 12 -20.48 -14.01 43.71
CA SER A 12 -19.52 -14.71 42.83
C SER A 12 -19.95 -14.80 41.37
N SER A 13 -21.25 -14.63 41.07
CA SER A 13 -21.75 -14.55 39.69
C SER A 13 -21.69 -13.13 39.10
N LEU A 14 -21.53 -12.11 39.96
CA LEU A 14 -21.33 -10.71 39.56
C LEU A 14 -19.86 -10.32 39.33
N THR A 15 -18.90 -11.18 39.67
CA THR A 15 -17.46 -10.94 39.41
C THR A 15 -16.92 -11.66 38.16
N LEU A 16 -17.76 -12.42 37.45
CA LEU A 16 -17.39 -13.16 36.22
C LEU A 16 -17.74 -12.43 34.91
N THR A 17 -18.34 -11.24 34.97
CA THR A 17 -18.59 -10.39 33.79
C THR A 17 -17.48 -9.34 33.55
N GLY A 18 -16.42 -9.36 34.34
CA GLY A 18 -15.31 -8.39 34.28
C GLY A 18 -14.14 -8.73 33.36
N CYS A 19 -14.25 -9.72 32.47
CA CYS A 19 -13.12 -10.18 31.65
C CYS A 19 -13.45 -10.36 30.15
N PHE A 20 -14.28 -9.51 29.51
CA PHE A 20 -14.40 -9.53 28.03
C PHE A 20 -14.75 -8.15 27.41
N PHE A 21 -14.26 -7.06 27.99
CA PHE A 21 -14.31 -5.73 27.34
C PHE A 21 -12.92 -5.12 27.24
N ASN A 22 -11.93 -5.89 26.76
CA ASN A 22 -10.86 -5.28 25.98
C ASN A 22 -11.41 -5.11 24.56
N ASN A 23 -12.15 -4.03 24.35
CA ASN A 23 -12.46 -3.52 23.01
C ASN A 23 -11.18 -2.89 22.42
N ASP A 24 -10.10 -3.66 22.31
CA ASP A 24 -9.04 -3.37 21.34
C ASP A 24 -9.61 -3.75 19.98
N SER A 25 -10.54 -2.94 19.48
CA SER A 25 -11.04 -3.06 18.12
C SER A 25 -9.84 -2.91 17.18
N THR A 26 -9.68 -3.85 16.24
CA THR A 26 -8.69 -3.75 15.16
C THR A 26 -8.78 -2.35 14.53
N PRO A 27 -7.68 -1.59 14.42
CA PRO A 27 -7.70 -0.26 13.83
C PRO A 27 -8.27 -0.32 12.40
N VAL A 28 -9.33 0.45 12.13
CA VAL A 28 -9.88 0.59 10.78
C VAL A 28 -9.42 1.92 10.21
N TYR A 29 -8.71 1.89 9.09
CA TYR A 29 -8.32 3.08 8.35
C TYR A 29 -9.34 3.37 7.26
N ARG A 30 -9.76 4.63 7.15
CA ARG A 30 -10.67 5.10 6.10
C ARG A 30 -9.89 5.87 5.04
N GLU A 31 -10.47 6.01 3.86
CA GLU A 31 -9.95 6.87 2.80
C GLU A 31 -9.59 8.25 3.36
N ALA A 32 -8.40 8.73 2.99
CA ALA A 32 -7.95 10.06 3.32
C ALA A 32 -8.11 10.97 2.11
N GLU A 33 -8.66 12.14 2.35
CA GLU A 33 -8.71 13.22 1.38
C GLU A 33 -7.48 14.10 1.53
N GLY A 34 -7.07 14.75 0.45
CA GLY A 34 -6.04 15.77 0.51
C GLY A 34 -6.17 16.80 -0.58
N VAL A 35 -5.51 17.93 -0.38
CA VAL A 35 -5.46 19.04 -1.33
C VAL A 35 -4.04 19.58 -1.43
N VAL A 36 -3.61 19.91 -2.64
CA VAL A 36 -2.34 20.56 -2.92
C VAL A 36 -2.58 21.99 -3.37
N LEU A 37 -1.94 22.94 -2.69
CA LEU A 37 -2.08 24.37 -2.92
C LEU A 37 -0.72 25.04 -3.19
N GLU A 38 -0.69 25.96 -4.14
CA GLU A 38 0.43 26.88 -4.40
C GLU A 38 -0.08 28.31 -4.25
N ASN A 39 0.45 29.07 -3.30
CA ASN A 39 -0.01 30.44 -3.00
C ASN A 39 -1.53 30.57 -2.76
N GLY A 40 -2.16 29.50 -2.24
CA GLY A 40 -3.61 29.44 -1.99
C GLY A 40 -4.46 29.01 -3.19
N GLU A 41 -3.85 28.79 -4.36
CA GLU A 41 -4.51 28.29 -5.56
C GLU A 41 -4.30 26.77 -5.71
N ALA A 42 -5.26 26.09 -6.34
CA ALA A 42 -5.22 24.65 -6.56
C ALA A 42 -4.12 24.21 -7.53
N VAL A 43 -3.35 23.19 -7.16
CA VAL A 43 -2.34 22.59 -8.04
C VAL A 43 -2.88 21.34 -8.70
N ALA A 44 -3.26 21.44 -9.97
CA ALA A 44 -3.81 20.33 -10.75
C ALA A 44 -2.73 19.42 -11.37
N ASN A 45 -3.07 18.14 -11.57
CA ASN A 45 -2.22 17.12 -12.20
C ASN A 45 -0.85 16.94 -11.52
N ALA A 46 -0.74 17.23 -10.23
CA ALA A 46 0.44 16.92 -9.45
C ALA A 46 0.46 15.42 -9.13
N ASP A 47 1.62 14.80 -9.31
CA ASP A 47 1.88 13.40 -9.03
C ASP A 47 2.07 13.21 -7.52
N ILE A 48 1.24 12.35 -6.93
CA ILE A 48 1.28 12.04 -5.50
C ILE A 48 2.00 10.71 -5.30
N HIS A 49 3.16 10.76 -4.67
CA HIS A 49 3.91 9.58 -4.24
C HIS A 49 3.90 9.46 -2.72
N ILE A 50 4.09 8.23 -2.23
CA ILE A 50 4.15 7.96 -0.80
C ILE A 50 5.44 7.22 -0.43
N ARG A 51 5.89 7.41 0.81
CA ARG A 51 6.84 6.50 1.45
C ARG A 51 6.41 6.25 2.89
N ASN A 52 6.24 4.98 3.25
CA ASN A 52 6.00 4.61 4.65
C ASN A 52 7.28 4.85 5.47
N LYS A 53 7.19 5.66 6.52
CA LYS A 53 8.35 6.14 7.28
C LYS A 53 8.64 5.22 8.46
N PHE A 54 9.86 4.67 8.56
CA PHE A 54 10.27 3.67 9.55
C PHE A 54 10.58 4.17 10.98
N ASP A 55 10.22 5.39 11.42
CA ASP A 55 10.51 5.75 12.82
C ASP A 55 9.31 6.27 13.63
N PRO A 56 8.73 5.41 14.51
CA PRO A 56 9.01 3.97 14.65
C PRO A 56 8.09 3.10 13.74
N GLY A 57 8.68 2.46 12.72
CA GLY A 57 8.09 1.38 11.88
C GLY A 57 7.53 1.78 10.48
N GLY A 58 7.91 1.04 9.42
CA GLY A 58 7.66 1.32 7.98
C GLY A 58 8.21 0.19 7.08
N PHE A 59 8.65 0.43 5.84
CA PHE A 59 9.31 -0.63 5.04
C PHE A 59 10.74 -0.92 5.55
N SER A 60 10.95 -2.11 6.11
CA SER A 60 12.27 -2.58 6.57
C SER A 60 13.12 -2.97 5.38
N GLN A 61 14.34 -2.44 5.35
CA GLN A 61 15.34 -2.55 4.30
C GLN A 61 15.08 -1.61 3.11
N GLU A 62 16.06 -0.77 2.79
CA GLU A 62 16.21 -0.31 1.40
C GLU A 62 16.06 -1.53 0.49
N PRO A 63 15.09 -1.60 -0.43
CA PRO A 63 15.13 -2.65 -1.42
C PRO A 63 16.10 -2.23 -2.50
N ALA A 64 17.20 -2.97 -2.53
CA ALA A 64 17.57 -3.78 -3.67
C ALA A 64 16.91 -3.37 -5.01
N ALA A 65 17.75 -2.75 -5.83
CA ALA A 65 17.62 -2.53 -7.27
C ALA A 65 16.51 -1.57 -7.75
N PRO A 66 16.83 -0.62 -8.64
CA PRO A 66 15.87 0.27 -9.32
C PRO A 66 14.99 -0.47 -10.36
N SER A 67 14.80 -1.78 -10.20
CA SER A 67 14.12 -2.62 -11.19
C SER A 67 13.77 -3.98 -10.59
N TYR A 68 12.59 -4.50 -10.92
CA TYR A 68 12.11 -5.80 -10.48
C TYR A 68 12.09 -6.78 -11.66
N THR A 69 12.63 -7.99 -11.49
CA THR A 69 12.63 -9.03 -12.54
C THR A 69 11.75 -10.19 -12.12
N ILE A 70 10.81 -10.57 -12.98
CA ILE A 70 9.93 -11.71 -12.77
C ILE A 70 10.51 -12.91 -13.51
N ASN A 71 10.77 -13.98 -12.76
CA ASN A 71 11.25 -15.25 -13.30
C ASN A 71 10.11 -16.28 -13.23
N PHE A 72 9.84 -16.95 -14.34
CA PHE A 72 8.77 -17.93 -14.44
C PHE A 72 9.05 -18.93 -15.57
N SER A 73 8.42 -20.10 -15.49
CA SER A 73 8.53 -21.14 -16.50
C SER A 73 7.19 -21.33 -17.21
N VAL A 74 7.26 -21.59 -18.51
CA VAL A 74 6.09 -21.86 -19.35
C VAL A 74 6.24 -23.21 -20.04
N GLN A 75 5.15 -23.96 -20.14
CA GLN A 75 5.16 -25.34 -20.65
C GLN A 75 4.73 -25.46 -22.11
N ILE A 76 4.01 -24.47 -22.63
CA ILE A 76 3.46 -24.45 -23.98
C ILE A 76 3.79 -23.13 -24.66
N GLU A 77 3.89 -23.16 -25.98
CA GLU A 77 3.98 -21.94 -26.77
C GLU A 77 2.59 -21.28 -26.85
N ALA A 78 2.45 -20.09 -26.28
CA ALA A 78 1.19 -19.36 -26.21
C ALA A 78 1.42 -17.86 -26.01
N LEU A 79 0.36 -17.07 -26.12
CA LEU A 79 0.36 -15.65 -25.74
C LEU A 79 0.36 -15.53 -24.21
N TYR A 80 1.33 -14.80 -23.68
CA TYR A 80 1.45 -14.51 -22.26
C TYR A 80 1.34 -13.01 -22.00
N THR A 81 0.59 -12.67 -20.95
CA THR A 81 0.40 -11.31 -20.47
C THR A 81 0.96 -11.20 -19.05
N LEU A 82 1.82 -10.22 -18.82
CA LEU A 82 2.27 -9.88 -17.48
C LEU A 82 1.71 -8.51 -17.08
N SER A 83 1.08 -8.51 -15.91
CA SER A 83 0.35 -7.37 -15.39
C SER A 83 0.79 -7.07 -13.96
N LEU A 84 0.71 -5.80 -13.61
CA LEU A 84 0.88 -5.28 -12.25
C LEU A 84 -0.49 -4.94 -11.67
N PHE A 85 -0.64 -5.10 -10.35
CA PHE A 85 -1.79 -4.65 -9.59
C PHE A 85 -1.34 -4.03 -8.26
N ARG A 86 -2.15 -3.12 -7.72
CA ARG A 86 -1.96 -2.62 -6.35
C ARG A 86 -2.60 -3.58 -5.38
N ILE A 87 -2.00 -3.75 -4.20
CA ILE A 87 -2.62 -4.55 -3.14
C ILE A 87 -4.02 -4.03 -2.81
N GLY A 88 -5.01 -4.92 -2.70
CA GLY A 88 -6.40 -4.52 -2.45
C GLY A 88 -7.15 -4.02 -3.68
N SER A 89 -6.51 -3.91 -4.85
CA SER A 89 -7.20 -3.59 -6.09
C SER A 89 -7.82 -4.83 -6.73
N ASP A 90 -9.07 -4.69 -7.20
CA ASP A 90 -9.76 -5.70 -7.99
C ASP A 90 -9.39 -5.63 -9.49
N SER A 91 -8.48 -4.73 -9.87
CA SER A 91 -8.17 -4.43 -11.26
C SER A 91 -6.67 -4.41 -11.56
N VAL A 92 -6.33 -4.75 -12.80
CA VAL A 92 -4.98 -4.59 -13.33
C VAL A 92 -4.66 -3.10 -13.39
N TYR A 93 -3.55 -2.76 -12.77
CA TYR A 93 -2.99 -1.42 -12.76
C TYR A 93 -2.22 -1.11 -14.05
N ASN A 94 -1.46 -2.07 -14.58
CA ASN A 94 -0.74 -1.91 -15.85
C ASN A 94 -0.40 -3.29 -16.46
N THR A 95 -0.51 -3.42 -17.78
CA THR A 95 0.07 -4.55 -18.54
C THR A 95 1.34 -4.08 -19.23
N PHE A 96 2.48 -4.63 -18.84
CA PHE A 96 3.80 -4.17 -19.31
C PHE A 96 4.47 -5.16 -20.27
N PHE A 97 3.90 -6.35 -20.41
CA PHE A 97 4.36 -7.35 -21.37
C PHE A 97 3.15 -8.11 -21.92
N GLU A 98 3.14 -8.27 -23.24
CA GLU A 98 2.20 -9.12 -23.96
C GLU A 98 2.89 -9.64 -25.21
N ASP A 99 3.28 -10.92 -25.21
CA ASP A 99 3.92 -11.56 -26.36
C ASP A 99 3.77 -13.09 -26.32
N THR A 100 4.03 -13.72 -27.46
CA THR A 100 4.08 -15.19 -27.56
C THR A 100 5.41 -15.70 -27.05
N LEU A 101 5.37 -16.56 -26.02
CA LEU A 101 6.55 -17.19 -25.44
C LEU A 101 6.54 -18.68 -25.74
N GLY A 102 7.66 -19.22 -26.22
CA GLY A 102 7.87 -20.66 -26.33
C GLY A 102 8.11 -21.32 -24.96
N ALA A 103 7.93 -22.65 -24.89
CA ALA A 103 8.19 -23.43 -23.68
C ALA A 103 9.62 -23.22 -23.16
N GLY A 104 9.78 -22.97 -21.86
CA GLY A 104 11.07 -22.70 -21.23
C GLY A 104 11.01 -21.76 -20.03
N GLU A 105 12.19 -21.41 -19.52
CA GLU A 105 12.37 -20.42 -18.46
C GLU A 105 12.46 -19.01 -19.06
N HIS A 106 11.75 -18.06 -18.47
CA HIS A 106 11.70 -16.67 -18.91
C HIS A 106 12.00 -15.73 -17.76
N SER A 107 12.60 -14.60 -18.10
CA SER A 107 12.97 -13.54 -17.18
C SER A 107 12.58 -12.20 -17.79
N ILE A 108 11.55 -11.57 -17.24
CA ILE A 108 11.02 -10.30 -17.77
C ILE A 108 11.25 -9.20 -16.73
N LEU A 109 11.92 -8.14 -17.17
CA LEU A 109 12.17 -6.94 -16.37
C LEU A 109 10.93 -6.04 -16.37
N VAL A 110 10.45 -5.68 -15.18
CA VAL A 110 9.42 -4.65 -15.04
C VAL A 110 10.04 -3.28 -15.26
N PRO A 111 9.55 -2.47 -16.21
CA PRO A 111 10.05 -1.12 -16.42
C PRO A 111 9.94 -0.28 -15.15
N ASP A 112 11.02 0.38 -14.76
CA ASP A 112 11.05 1.14 -13.51
C ASP A 112 10.02 2.27 -13.50
N SER A 113 9.76 2.90 -14.65
CA SER A 113 8.75 3.96 -14.79
C SER A 113 7.34 3.51 -14.39
N LEU A 114 7.06 2.21 -14.31
CA LEU A 114 5.77 1.65 -13.91
C LEU A 114 5.69 1.28 -12.43
N LEU A 115 6.77 1.43 -11.68
CA LEU A 115 6.84 1.05 -10.26
C LEU A 115 6.66 2.27 -9.35
N THR A 116 5.57 2.28 -8.57
CA THR A 116 5.38 3.22 -7.45
C THR A 116 5.79 2.58 -6.13
N ASN A 117 6.22 3.39 -5.16
CA ASN A 117 6.42 2.90 -3.79
C ASN A 117 5.15 2.27 -3.21
N GLY A 118 5.32 1.17 -2.49
CA GLY A 118 4.23 0.42 -1.88
C GLY A 118 4.39 -1.09 -2.04
N ILE A 119 3.34 -1.82 -1.67
CA ILE A 119 3.22 -3.25 -1.97
C ILE A 119 2.46 -3.39 -3.28
N LEU A 120 3.14 -3.93 -4.29
CA LEU A 120 2.56 -4.23 -5.59
C LEU A 120 2.46 -5.75 -5.75
N GLY A 121 1.58 -6.17 -6.64
CA GLY A 121 1.52 -7.54 -7.11
C GLY A 121 1.79 -7.61 -8.60
N TYR A 122 2.27 -8.77 -9.04
CA TYR A 122 2.29 -9.12 -10.46
C TYR A 122 1.48 -10.39 -10.70
N GLU A 123 0.95 -10.52 -11.90
CA GLU A 123 0.30 -11.72 -12.41
C GLU A 123 0.91 -12.06 -13.77
N VAL A 124 1.20 -13.35 -13.97
CA VAL A 124 1.60 -13.92 -15.26
C VAL A 124 0.44 -14.81 -15.72
N ARG A 125 -0.16 -14.47 -16.86
CA ARG A 125 -1.30 -15.20 -17.43
C ARG A 125 -0.98 -15.64 -18.84
N SER A 126 -1.58 -16.76 -19.22
CA SER A 126 -1.77 -17.12 -20.62
C SER A 126 -3.22 -16.86 -21.01
N ASN A 127 -3.54 -17.04 -22.29
CA ASN A 127 -4.92 -17.10 -22.77
C ASN A 127 -5.72 -18.31 -22.24
N PHE A 128 -5.08 -19.26 -21.55
CA PHE A 128 -5.73 -20.44 -20.98
C PHE A 128 -5.91 -20.32 -19.47
N ASP A 129 -4.83 -19.99 -18.75
CA ASP A 129 -4.79 -20.00 -17.29
C ASP A 129 -3.86 -18.92 -16.71
N MET A 130 -4.05 -18.58 -15.43
CA MET A 130 -3.06 -17.86 -14.63
C MET A 130 -1.93 -18.83 -14.22
N LEU A 131 -0.68 -18.46 -14.52
CA LEU A 131 0.49 -19.30 -14.21
C LEU A 131 1.04 -19.01 -12.81
N THR A 132 1.22 -17.74 -12.49
CA THR A 132 1.77 -17.33 -11.20
C THR A 132 1.35 -15.91 -10.85
N SER A 133 1.28 -15.63 -9.55
CA SER A 133 1.06 -14.30 -9.01
C SER A 133 1.84 -14.16 -7.71
N SER A 134 2.43 -12.99 -7.45
CA SER A 134 3.11 -12.73 -6.18
C SER A 134 3.07 -11.25 -5.82
N LEU A 135 3.25 -10.97 -4.53
CA LEU A 135 3.41 -9.62 -4.01
C LEU A 135 4.90 -9.30 -3.83
N PHE A 136 5.25 -8.04 -4.05
CA PHE A 136 6.59 -7.52 -3.84
C PHE A 136 6.55 -6.08 -3.33
N LEU A 137 7.61 -5.71 -2.64
CA LEU A 137 7.78 -4.37 -2.08
C LEU A 137 8.61 -3.51 -3.03
N VAL A 138 8.09 -2.32 -3.35
CA VAL A 138 8.82 -1.24 -4.01
C VAL A 138 9.07 -0.11 -3.01
N ASN A 139 10.31 0.29 -2.84
CA ASN A 139 10.69 1.46 -2.05
C ASN A 139 11.89 2.16 -2.70
N LYS A 140 11.58 2.97 -3.72
CA LYS A 140 12.49 3.83 -4.47
C LYS A 140 13.02 4.98 -3.62
N PRO A 141 14.25 5.44 -3.87
CA PRO A 141 14.77 6.71 -3.33
C PRO A 141 14.03 7.92 -3.91
N ASP A 142 14.12 9.06 -3.23
CA ASP A 142 13.44 10.32 -3.63
C ASP A 142 13.82 10.75 -5.04
N SER A 143 15.09 10.57 -5.42
CA SER A 143 15.61 10.94 -6.73
C SER A 143 14.95 10.20 -7.91
N LEU A 144 14.30 9.07 -7.67
CA LEU A 144 13.62 8.28 -8.72
C LEU A 144 12.11 8.46 -8.73
N LEU A 145 11.53 9.17 -7.75
CA LEU A 145 10.08 9.38 -7.71
C LEU A 145 9.57 10.15 -8.93
N PRO A 146 10.21 11.25 -9.38
CA PRO A 146 9.66 12.03 -10.50
C PRO A 146 9.67 11.33 -11.86
N GLY A 147 10.39 10.22 -12.01
CA GLY A 147 10.38 9.39 -13.22
C GLY A 147 9.55 8.11 -13.07
N SER A 148 8.82 7.97 -11.97
CA SER A 148 8.01 6.80 -11.65
C SER A 148 6.53 7.11 -11.75
N PHE A 149 5.72 6.08 -11.91
CA PHE A 149 4.29 6.25 -11.88
C PHE A 149 3.82 6.64 -10.46
N PRO A 150 2.87 7.57 -10.32
CA PRO A 150 2.40 8.02 -9.01
C PRO A 150 1.42 7.03 -8.36
N LEU A 151 1.18 7.19 -7.06
CA LEU A 151 0.07 6.47 -6.42
C LEU A 151 -1.28 7.00 -6.94
N THR A 152 -1.41 8.32 -6.98
CA THR A 152 -2.58 9.05 -7.47
C THR A 152 -2.15 10.42 -8.01
N GLN A 153 -3.05 11.15 -8.63
CA GLN A 153 -2.81 12.50 -9.15
C GLN A 153 -3.86 13.47 -8.60
N THR A 154 -3.49 14.74 -8.47
CA THR A 154 -4.47 15.76 -8.11
C THR A 154 -5.42 16.07 -9.28
N ASN A 155 -6.68 16.31 -8.97
CA ASN A 155 -7.68 16.76 -9.94
C ASN A 155 -7.55 18.27 -10.23
N ALA A 156 -8.49 18.84 -10.99
CA ALA A 156 -8.51 20.27 -11.34
C ALA A 156 -8.64 21.22 -10.12
N ASN A 157 -9.14 20.73 -8.98
CA ASN A 157 -9.25 21.46 -7.73
C ASN A 157 -8.06 21.22 -6.80
N GLY A 158 -7.02 20.52 -7.27
CA GLY A 158 -5.86 20.16 -6.46
C GLY A 158 -6.11 19.02 -5.48
N GLU A 159 -7.26 18.34 -5.56
CA GLU A 159 -7.69 17.31 -4.61
C GLU A 159 -7.18 15.93 -5.04
N PHE A 160 -6.84 15.09 -4.06
CA PHE A 160 -6.48 13.69 -4.24
C PHE A 160 -7.05 12.83 -3.12
N THR A 161 -7.15 11.52 -3.36
CA THR A 161 -7.57 10.54 -2.37
C THR A 161 -6.51 9.46 -2.16
N LEU A 162 -6.37 9.01 -0.92
CA LEU A 162 -5.49 7.92 -0.53
C LEU A 162 -6.31 6.79 0.08
N ASP A 163 -6.31 5.65 -0.59
CA ASP A 163 -6.95 4.43 -0.12
C ASP A 163 -5.99 3.65 0.81
N PRO A 164 -6.35 3.45 2.09
CA PRO A 164 -5.57 2.68 3.05
C PRO A 164 -5.31 1.24 2.63
N GLU A 165 -6.21 0.63 1.85
CA GLU A 165 -6.04 -0.73 1.35
C GLU A 165 -4.88 -0.80 0.36
N HIS A 166 -4.83 0.11 -0.61
CA HIS A 166 -3.71 0.26 -1.56
C HIS A 166 -2.38 0.62 -0.87
N LEU A 167 -2.45 1.32 0.27
CA LEU A 167 -1.29 1.62 1.11
C LEU A 167 -0.89 0.45 2.02
N ALA A 168 -1.73 -0.57 2.14
CA ALA A 168 -1.62 -1.69 3.07
C ALA A 168 -1.50 -1.29 4.55
N LEU A 169 -2.08 -0.16 4.98
CA LEU A 169 -1.95 0.34 6.35
C LEU A 169 -2.47 -0.69 7.38
N GLY A 170 -1.68 -0.95 8.41
CA GLY A 170 -1.98 -1.91 9.47
C GLY A 170 -1.82 -3.39 9.06
N ARG A 171 -1.37 -3.67 7.83
CA ARG A 171 -1.14 -5.05 7.37
C ARG A 171 0.28 -5.51 7.68
N SER A 172 0.39 -6.79 8.03
CA SER A 172 1.66 -7.49 8.23
C SER A 172 1.96 -8.42 7.06
N PHE A 173 3.22 -8.45 6.65
CA PHE A 173 3.73 -9.26 5.56
C PHE A 173 4.89 -10.13 6.04
N THR A 174 5.02 -11.30 5.44
CA THR A 174 6.16 -12.20 5.66
C THR A 174 6.90 -12.38 4.34
N SER A 175 8.20 -12.13 4.36
CA SER A 175 9.10 -12.26 3.21
C SER A 175 10.27 -13.17 3.57
N ILE A 176 11.10 -13.50 2.57
CA ILE A 176 12.35 -14.26 2.76
C ILE A 176 13.29 -13.53 3.74
N ALA A 177 13.27 -12.20 3.76
CA ALA A 177 14.10 -11.37 4.63
C ALA A 177 13.52 -11.20 6.05
N GLY A 178 12.33 -11.74 6.32
CA GLY A 178 11.62 -11.60 7.60
C GLY A 178 10.22 -11.01 7.44
N SER A 179 9.56 -10.77 8.58
CA SER A 179 8.23 -10.18 8.64
C SER A 179 8.30 -8.69 8.97
N PHE A 180 7.40 -7.91 8.38
CA PHE A 180 7.26 -6.48 8.64
C PHE A 180 5.79 -6.07 8.66
N GLU A 181 5.49 -4.91 9.23
CA GLU A 181 4.15 -4.34 9.28
C GLU A 181 4.19 -2.94 8.66
N VAL A 182 3.18 -2.62 7.85
CA VAL A 182 3.00 -1.29 7.32
C VAL A 182 2.25 -0.43 8.34
N LYS A 183 2.93 0.56 8.90
CA LYS A 183 2.39 1.46 9.93
C LYS A 183 1.63 2.64 9.33
N ASP A 184 0.98 3.39 10.22
CA ASP A 184 0.09 4.54 9.92
C ASP A 184 0.82 5.84 9.53
N SER A 185 2.15 5.83 9.52
CA SER A 185 2.98 7.02 9.35
C SER A 185 3.68 7.01 8.00
N LEU A 186 3.42 8.03 7.18
CA LEU A 186 3.96 8.12 5.83
C LEU A 186 4.41 9.54 5.49
N LYS A 187 5.22 9.66 4.44
CA LYS A 187 5.51 10.92 3.77
C LYS A 187 4.77 10.95 2.44
N ILE A 188 4.03 12.04 2.21
CA ILE A 188 3.47 12.36 0.91
C ILE A 188 4.47 13.24 0.19
N TYR A 189 4.81 12.88 -1.04
CA TYR A 189 5.64 13.66 -1.95
C TYR A 189 4.74 14.18 -3.05
N VAL A 190 4.78 15.48 -3.29
CA VAL A 190 4.11 16.14 -4.40
C VAL A 190 5.16 16.39 -5.47
N VAL A 191 4.94 15.82 -6.65
CA VAL A 191 5.80 16.00 -7.81
C VAL A 191 5.03 16.75 -8.90
N GLN A 192 5.66 17.74 -9.49
CA GLN A 192 5.14 18.46 -10.65
C GLN A 192 6.30 18.82 -11.56
N ASP A 193 6.10 18.68 -12.88
CA ASP A 193 7.13 18.94 -13.90
C ASP A 193 8.46 18.23 -13.58
N SER A 194 8.35 16.94 -13.22
CA SER A 194 9.47 16.07 -12.85
C SER A 194 10.34 16.58 -11.67
N THR A 195 9.80 17.45 -10.83
CA THR A 195 10.47 18.00 -9.64
C THR A 195 9.63 17.75 -8.39
N ILE A 196 10.27 17.39 -7.28
CA ILE A 196 9.59 17.30 -5.98
C ILE A 196 9.35 18.73 -5.47
N GLN A 197 8.08 19.12 -5.39
CA GLN A 197 7.65 20.45 -4.95
C GLN A 197 7.43 20.50 -3.44
N ALA A 198 6.93 19.42 -2.84
CA ALA A 198 6.73 19.35 -1.39
C ALA A 198 6.90 17.93 -0.85
N ILE A 199 7.28 17.85 0.43
CA ILE A 199 7.34 16.62 1.20
C ILE A 199 6.61 16.84 2.53
N LYS A 200 5.47 16.17 2.71
CA LYS A 200 4.64 16.29 3.92
C LYS A 200 4.64 14.99 4.72
N PRO A 201 5.22 14.97 5.94
CA PRO A 201 4.98 13.88 6.88
C PRO A 201 3.54 13.92 7.37
N VAL A 202 2.85 12.78 7.32
CA VAL A 202 1.48 12.62 7.80
C VAL A 202 1.35 11.35 8.64
N LYS A 203 0.29 11.30 9.44
CA LYS A 203 -0.09 10.13 10.21
C LYS A 203 -1.58 9.89 10.04
N PHE A 204 -1.93 8.72 9.51
CA PHE A 204 -3.30 8.25 9.42
C PHE A 204 -3.81 7.95 10.82
N LYS A 205 -4.91 8.59 11.19
CA LYS A 205 -5.58 8.29 12.45
C LYS A 205 -6.64 7.21 12.19
N PRO A 206 -6.63 6.08 12.92
CA PRO A 206 -7.64 5.05 12.75
C PRO A 206 -9.01 5.52 13.26
N ASN A 207 -10.05 4.87 12.76
CA ASN A 207 -11.46 5.02 13.14
C ASN A 207 -12.03 6.44 12.96
N GLN A 208 -11.40 7.27 12.14
CA GLN A 208 -11.86 8.61 11.81
C GLN A 208 -11.41 8.99 10.40
N ASP A 209 -12.00 10.07 9.88
CA ASP A 209 -11.67 10.59 8.56
C ASP A 209 -10.35 11.38 8.64
N ASN A 210 -9.56 11.32 7.58
CA ASN A 210 -8.25 11.95 7.51
C ASN A 210 -8.26 12.96 6.36
N PHE A 211 -7.70 14.15 6.62
CA PHE A 211 -7.54 15.21 5.63
C PHE A 211 -6.12 15.74 5.66
N PHE A 212 -5.50 15.89 4.50
CA PHE A 212 -4.13 16.37 4.35
C PHE A 212 -4.03 17.56 3.39
N GLU A 213 -3.78 18.73 3.95
CA GLU A 213 -3.42 19.92 3.19
C GLU A 213 -1.90 20.00 3.00
N ILE A 214 -1.48 20.17 1.74
CA ILE A 214 -0.08 20.28 1.35
C ILE A 214 0.10 21.59 0.59
N VAL A 215 0.92 22.48 1.14
CA VAL A 215 1.34 23.70 0.46
C VAL A 215 2.67 23.42 -0.24
N VAL A 216 2.75 23.75 -1.52
CA VAL A 216 4.00 23.74 -2.30
C VAL A 216 4.58 25.14 -2.34
N ASP A 217 5.92 25.22 -2.31
CA ASP A 217 6.70 26.46 -2.26
C ASP A 217 7.22 26.90 -3.63
#